data_AF-A0A252E354-F1
#
_entry.id   AF-A0A252E354-F1
#
_cell.length_a   1.000
_cell.length_b   1.000
_cell.length_c   1.000
_cell.angle_alpha   90.00
_cell.angle_beta   90.00
_cell.angle_gamma   90.00
#
_symmetry.space_group_name_H-M   'P 1'
#
loop_
_entity.id
_entity.type
_entity.pdbx_description
1 polymer ?
#
loop_
_entity_poly.entity_id
_entity_poly.type
_entity_poly.pdbx_seq_one_letter_code
_entity_poly.pdbx_strand_id
1 'polypeptide(L)'
;MVSNNAWIKSDVVPWIESNYPNLVIYGYKITSQDTIDYNCVAWAAEDDETWWWPDAQNQHYWPPDIPREETLEAFQEAYQKLNYEICESDALEEGFQKVAIYSNSNKIPTHVARQLPDGKWTSKLGQYEDIEHNNLQGLIGNPGYGEVACIMKKLITRVL
;
A
#
# COMPACT_ATOMS: atom_id res chain seq x y z
N MET A 1 19.67 -21.12 4.61
CA MET A 1 18.79 -21.34 3.44
C MET A 1 18.05 -22.67 3.62
N VAL A 2 16.92 -22.61 4.33
CA VAL A 2 15.92 -23.68 4.36
C VAL A 2 14.72 -23.06 3.65
N SER A 3 14.39 -23.63 2.49
CA SER A 3 13.35 -23.25 1.52
C SER A 3 12.17 -22.40 2.03
N ASN A 4 11.97 -21.23 1.39
CA ASN A 4 10.89 -20.26 1.58
C ASN A 4 9.49 -20.84 1.82
N ASN A 5 9.14 -21.97 1.21
CA ASN A 5 7.75 -22.42 1.23
C ASN A 5 7.29 -23.03 2.56
N ALA A 6 8.21 -23.53 3.39
CA ALA A 6 7.85 -24.13 4.68
C ALA A 6 7.55 -23.03 5.71
N TRP A 7 8.44 -22.04 5.85
CA TRP A 7 8.25 -20.89 6.75
C TRP A 7 7.02 -20.07 6.36
N ILE A 8 6.80 -19.87 5.05
CA ILE A 8 5.66 -19.08 4.57
C ILE A 8 4.37 -19.72 5.05
N LYS A 9 4.29 -21.05 4.97
CA LYS A 9 3.10 -21.81 5.38
C LYS A 9 2.95 -21.92 6.90
N SER A 10 4.05 -22.05 7.65
CA SER A 10 4.00 -22.28 9.09
C SER A 10 3.77 -21.01 9.90
N ASP A 11 4.32 -19.88 9.46
CA ASP A 11 4.42 -18.68 10.30
C ASP A 11 3.82 -17.43 9.63
N VAL A 12 4.18 -17.17 8.37
CA VAL A 12 3.77 -15.94 7.66
C VAL A 12 2.28 -15.95 7.35
N VAL A 13 1.77 -17.02 6.72
CA VAL A 13 0.34 -17.11 6.36
C VAL A 13 -0.56 -16.99 7.60
N PRO A 14 -0.35 -17.75 8.70
CA PRO A 14 -1.16 -17.58 9.90
C PRO A 14 -1.09 -16.16 10.49
N TRP A 15 0.08 -15.52 10.45
CA TRP A 15 0.23 -14.14 10.90
C TRP A 15 -0.58 -13.17 10.03
N ILE A 16 -0.49 -13.27 8.70
CA ILE A 16 -1.26 -12.44 7.76
C ILE A 16 -2.75 -12.65 7.99
N GLU A 17 -3.22 -13.90 8.03
CA GLU A 17 -4.65 -14.21 8.15
C GLU A 17 -5.23 -13.81 9.51
N SER A 18 -4.42 -13.78 10.57
CA SER A 18 -4.85 -13.27 11.88
C SER A 18 -4.95 -11.74 11.91
N ASN A 19 -4.09 -11.02 11.19
CA ASN A 19 -4.06 -9.55 11.21
C ASN A 19 -4.92 -8.92 10.09
N TYR A 20 -5.18 -9.66 9.02
CA TYR A 20 -5.93 -9.24 7.84
C TYR A 20 -6.91 -10.34 7.41
N PRO A 21 -7.89 -10.72 8.26
CA PRO A 21 -8.76 -11.88 8.03
C PRO A 21 -9.58 -11.77 6.74
N ASN A 22 -9.86 -10.55 6.27
CA ASN A 22 -10.57 -10.32 5.01
C ASN A 22 -9.77 -10.78 3.78
N LEU A 23 -8.44 -10.89 3.86
CA LEU A 23 -7.63 -11.46 2.78
C LEU A 23 -7.97 -12.92 2.52
N VAL A 24 -8.37 -13.69 3.55
CA VAL A 24 -8.84 -15.08 3.37
C VAL A 24 -10.13 -15.12 2.55
N ILE A 25 -11.02 -14.16 2.79
CA ILE A 25 -12.34 -14.08 2.15
C ILE A 25 -12.20 -13.66 0.68
N TYR A 26 -11.41 -12.62 0.42
CA TYR A 26 -11.31 -12.01 -0.90
C TYR A 26 -10.18 -12.56 -1.76
N GLY A 27 -9.21 -13.26 -1.15
CA GLY A 27 -8.07 -13.86 -1.82
C GLY A 27 -6.87 -12.92 -1.93
N TYR A 28 -5.70 -13.48 -1.69
CA TYR A 28 -4.40 -12.82 -1.76
C TYR A 28 -3.29 -13.81 -2.13
N LYS A 29 -2.12 -13.29 -2.47
CA LYS A 29 -0.91 -14.04 -2.75
C LYS A 29 0.29 -13.28 -2.24
N ILE A 30 1.19 -13.95 -1.53
CA ILE A 30 2.50 -13.40 -1.15
C ILE A 30 3.40 -13.34 -2.40
N THR A 31 4.02 -12.19 -2.64
CA THR A 31 4.81 -11.92 -3.85
C THR A 31 6.28 -11.66 -3.60
N SER A 32 6.71 -11.44 -2.35
CA SER A 32 8.10 -11.20 -1.99
C SER A 32 8.49 -11.87 -0.67
N GLN A 33 9.77 -11.75 -0.30
CA GLN A 33 10.25 -12.00 1.06
C GLN A 33 10.07 -10.73 1.89
N ASP A 34 10.17 -10.85 3.21
CA ASP A 34 10.18 -9.67 4.08
C ASP A 34 11.43 -8.80 3.84
N THR A 35 11.24 -7.49 3.93
CA THR A 35 12.33 -6.50 3.92
C THR A 35 11.93 -5.26 4.72
N ILE A 36 12.91 -4.65 5.37
CA ILE A 36 12.75 -3.40 6.12
C ILE A 36 13.14 -2.16 5.31
N ASP A 37 13.56 -2.33 4.06
CA ASP A 37 14.12 -1.24 3.23
C ASP A 37 13.06 -0.20 2.83
N TYR A 38 11.81 -0.65 2.66
CA TYR A 38 10.68 0.18 2.27
C TYR A 38 9.37 -0.27 2.92
N ASN A 39 8.38 0.62 2.92
CA ASN A 39 7.03 0.39 3.45
C ASN A 39 5.95 0.53 2.37
N CYS A 40 4.67 0.44 2.77
CA CYS A 40 3.54 0.53 1.85
C CYS A 40 3.45 1.86 1.12
N VAL A 41 3.83 2.96 1.75
CA VAL A 41 3.79 4.29 1.13
C VAL A 41 4.83 4.38 0.02
N ALA A 42 6.05 3.94 0.29
CA ALA A 42 7.11 3.87 -0.73
C ALA A 42 6.76 2.88 -1.84
N TRP A 43 6.30 1.68 -1.47
CA TRP A 43 5.90 0.66 -2.43
C TRP A 43 4.83 1.18 -3.39
N ALA A 44 3.79 1.84 -2.88
CA ALA A 44 2.75 2.40 -3.74
C ALA A 44 3.25 3.58 -4.60
N ALA A 45 4.30 4.27 -4.18
CA ALA A 45 5.05 5.25 -4.97
C ALA A 45 6.01 4.64 -6.01
N GLU A 46 6.13 3.31 -6.08
CA GLU A 46 7.10 2.59 -6.92
C GLU A 46 8.56 2.84 -6.50
N ASP A 47 8.77 3.04 -5.20
CA ASP A 47 10.08 3.11 -4.54
C ASP A 47 10.24 1.88 -3.63
N ASP A 48 11.16 0.98 -4.00
CA ASP A 48 11.52 -0.22 -3.26
C ASP A 48 12.91 -0.12 -2.60
N GLU A 49 13.44 1.10 -2.47
CA GLU A 49 14.76 1.37 -1.90
C GLU A 49 14.70 2.27 -0.65
N THR A 50 13.63 3.05 -0.49
CA THR A 50 13.53 4.07 0.57
C THR A 50 12.24 3.94 1.36
N TRP A 51 12.32 3.98 2.70
CA TRP A 51 11.13 4.07 3.55
C TRP A 51 10.52 5.48 3.51
N TRP A 52 9.21 5.57 3.27
CA TRP A 52 8.48 6.84 3.20
C TRP A 52 7.57 7.03 4.41
N TRP A 53 7.77 8.08 5.20
CA TRP A 53 6.84 8.44 6.27
C TRP A 53 6.97 9.92 6.66
N PRO A 54 5.86 10.63 6.93
CA PRO A 54 5.89 12.03 7.36
C PRO A 54 6.23 12.15 8.86
N ASP A 55 7.21 11.40 9.36
CA ASP A 55 7.61 11.50 10.76
C ASP A 55 8.20 12.89 11.07
N ALA A 56 7.85 13.44 12.24
CA ALA A 56 8.29 14.77 12.64
C ALA A 56 9.79 14.84 12.97
N GLN A 57 10.47 13.69 13.09
CA GLN A 57 11.88 13.58 13.43
C GLN A 57 12.80 13.56 12.19
N ASN A 58 12.24 13.58 10.97
CA ASN A 58 12.96 13.46 9.70
C ASN A 58 13.81 12.18 9.58
N GLN A 59 13.29 11.05 10.08
CA GLN A 59 13.97 9.76 10.03
C GLN A 59 13.79 9.05 8.69
N HIS A 60 12.61 9.19 8.08
CA HIS A 60 12.27 8.54 6.82
C HIS A 60 12.14 9.57 5.71
N TYR A 61 12.13 9.14 4.45
CA TYR A 61 11.88 10.06 3.35
C TYR A 61 10.45 10.59 3.39
N TRP A 62 10.30 11.84 2.98
CA TRP A 62 9.01 12.46 2.65
C TRP A 62 9.29 13.52 1.58
N PRO A 63 8.42 13.68 0.56
CA PRO A 63 8.68 14.64 -0.49
C PRO A 63 8.84 16.07 0.06
N PRO A 64 9.76 16.87 -0.52
CA PRO A 64 9.95 18.25 -0.08
C PRO A 64 8.71 19.11 -0.34
N ASP A 65 8.59 20.17 0.45
CA ASP A 65 7.50 21.16 0.41
C ASP A 65 6.12 20.62 0.79
N ILE A 66 6.05 19.45 1.44
CA ILE A 66 4.84 18.88 2.00
C ILE A 66 4.97 18.82 3.52
N PRO A 67 3.93 19.20 4.28
CA PRO A 67 3.92 19.04 5.73
C PRO A 67 4.22 17.59 6.13
N ARG A 68 5.09 17.43 7.14
CA ARG A 68 5.35 16.14 7.79
C ARG A 68 4.32 15.88 8.88
N GLU A 69 3.11 15.60 8.43
CA GLU A 69 1.97 15.32 9.29
C GLU A 69 1.27 14.02 8.84
N GLU A 70 0.79 13.23 9.79
CA GLU A 70 0.03 12.00 9.51
C GLU A 70 -1.44 12.33 9.19
N THR A 71 -1.64 13.13 8.14
CA THR A 71 -2.96 13.56 7.66
C THR A 71 -3.23 13.03 6.27
N LEU A 72 -4.50 12.84 5.94
CA LEU A 72 -4.89 12.37 4.60
C LEU A 72 -4.42 13.36 3.52
N GLU A 73 -4.49 14.65 3.82
CA GLU A 73 -4.08 15.74 2.96
C GLU A 73 -2.57 15.68 2.64
N ALA A 74 -1.71 15.47 3.64
CA ALA A 74 -0.27 15.35 3.41
C ALA A 74 0.07 14.15 2.51
N PHE A 75 -0.62 13.01 2.70
CA PHE A 75 -0.44 11.84 1.84
C PHE A 75 -0.95 12.11 0.41
N GLN A 76 -2.09 12.77 0.25
CA GLN A 76 -2.60 13.18 -1.07
C GLN A 76 -1.59 14.09 -1.79
N GLU A 77 -1.05 15.10 -1.10
CA GLU A 77 -0.02 15.98 -1.65
C GLU A 77 1.25 15.20 -2.05
N ALA A 78 1.64 14.18 -1.27
CA ALA A 78 2.81 13.35 -1.58
C ALA A 78 2.64 12.59 -2.89
N TYR A 79 1.47 12.00 -3.12
CA TYR A 79 1.15 11.35 -4.38
C TYR A 79 0.90 12.35 -5.52
N GLN A 80 0.42 13.56 -5.24
CA GLN A 80 0.33 14.62 -6.25
C GLN A 80 1.70 15.03 -6.81
N LYS A 81 2.78 15.00 -6.01
CA LYS A 81 4.15 15.18 -6.52
C LYS A 81 4.56 14.11 -7.53
N LEU A 82 3.91 12.94 -7.49
CA LEU A 82 4.08 11.84 -8.44
C LEU A 82 3.04 11.88 -9.59
N ASN A 83 2.37 13.02 -9.78
CA ASN A 83 1.33 13.27 -10.78
C ASN A 83 0.04 12.47 -10.58
N TYR A 84 -0.24 12.00 -9.36
CA TYR A 84 -1.55 11.46 -9.04
C TYR A 84 -2.57 12.57 -8.79
N GLU A 85 -3.79 12.37 -9.27
CA GLU A 85 -4.96 13.19 -8.97
C GLU A 85 -6.02 12.35 -8.26
N ILE A 86 -6.86 12.98 -7.43
CA ILE A 86 -7.96 12.29 -6.74
C ILE A 86 -8.97 11.79 -7.78
N CYS A 87 -9.46 10.56 -7.61
CA CYS A 87 -10.54 10.01 -8.43
C CYS A 87 -11.52 9.21 -7.58
N GLU A 88 -12.75 9.04 -8.08
CA GLU A 88 -13.83 8.42 -7.29
C GLU A 88 -13.86 6.89 -7.36
N SER A 89 -13.23 6.29 -8.37
CA SER A 89 -13.38 4.86 -8.67
C SER A 89 -12.07 4.09 -8.54
N ASP A 90 -12.16 2.94 -7.87
CA ASP A 90 -11.12 1.92 -7.75
C ASP A 90 -11.09 0.94 -8.93
N ALA A 91 -12.03 1.05 -9.88
CA ALA A 91 -12.08 0.18 -11.05
C ALA A 91 -10.84 0.37 -11.95
N LEU A 92 -10.36 -0.70 -12.56
CA LEU A 92 -9.27 -0.63 -13.53
C LEU A 92 -9.64 0.32 -14.68
N GLU A 93 -8.74 1.24 -15.02
CA GLU A 93 -8.93 2.24 -16.05
C GLU A 93 -7.73 2.19 -17.01
N GLU A 94 -7.98 1.94 -18.30
CA GLU A 94 -6.90 1.81 -19.27
C GLU A 94 -6.06 3.09 -19.35
N GLY A 95 -4.74 2.94 -19.26
CA GLY A 95 -3.80 4.05 -19.30
C GLY A 95 -3.58 4.76 -17.96
N PHE A 96 -4.21 4.30 -16.88
CA PHE A 96 -4.03 4.86 -15.54
C PHE A 96 -3.55 3.80 -14.54
N GLN A 97 -2.71 4.24 -13.61
CA GLN A 97 -2.34 3.51 -12.41
C GLN A 97 -3.01 4.18 -11.22
N LYS A 98 -3.51 3.38 -10.28
CA LYS A 98 -4.23 3.88 -9.10
C LYS A 98 -3.53 3.56 -7.80
N VAL A 99 -3.73 4.42 -6.81
CA VAL A 99 -3.39 4.14 -5.41
C VAL A 99 -4.62 4.34 -4.53
N ALA A 100 -4.68 3.59 -3.43
CA ALA A 100 -5.72 3.68 -2.43
C ALA A 100 -5.09 3.96 -1.06
N ILE A 101 -5.41 5.11 -0.47
CA ILE A 101 -4.97 5.50 0.86
C ILE A 101 -6.01 5.02 1.87
N TYR A 102 -5.57 4.29 2.88
CA TYR A 102 -6.41 3.81 3.98
C TYR A 102 -6.20 4.67 5.23
N SER A 103 -7.25 4.81 6.03
CA SER A 103 -7.19 5.49 7.32
C SER A 103 -7.95 4.73 8.40
N ASN A 104 -7.53 4.91 9.66
CA ASN A 104 -8.25 4.39 10.81
C ASN A 104 -9.48 5.25 11.17
N SER A 105 -10.18 4.88 12.25
CA SER A 105 -11.38 5.61 12.72
C SER A 105 -11.12 7.07 13.12
N ASN A 106 -9.87 7.42 13.43
CA ASN A 106 -9.43 8.78 13.73
C ASN A 106 -8.99 9.55 12.48
N LYS A 107 -9.23 8.98 11.28
CA LYS A 107 -8.86 9.54 9.97
C LYS A 107 -7.35 9.71 9.75
N ILE A 108 -6.54 9.07 10.59
CA ILE A 108 -5.08 9.03 10.41
C ILE A 108 -4.75 7.96 9.37
N PRO A 109 -3.95 8.29 8.32
CA PRO A 109 -3.51 7.32 7.32
C PRO A 109 -2.74 6.16 7.96
N THR A 110 -3.00 4.95 7.46
CA THR A 110 -2.43 3.70 7.99
C THR A 110 -1.73 2.87 6.93
N HIS A 111 -2.13 3.01 5.67
CA HIS A 111 -1.66 2.17 4.57
C HIS A 111 -1.90 2.82 3.21
N VAL A 112 -1.13 2.38 2.21
CA VAL A 112 -1.39 2.69 0.80
C VAL A 112 -1.22 1.42 -0.04
N ALA A 113 -2.20 1.13 -0.89
CA ALA A 113 -2.14 0.05 -1.88
C ALA A 113 -2.04 0.62 -3.29
N ARG A 114 -1.42 -0.11 -4.22
CA ARG A 114 -1.27 0.29 -5.64
C ARG A 114 -1.96 -0.70 -6.55
N GLN A 115 -2.68 -0.23 -7.56
CA GLN A 115 -3.35 -1.09 -8.53
C GLN A 115 -2.33 -1.62 -9.56
N LEU A 116 -2.44 -2.90 -9.87
CA LEU A 116 -1.69 -3.61 -10.91
C LEU A 116 -2.42 -3.51 -12.26
N PRO A 117 -1.72 -3.72 -13.39
CA PRO A 117 -2.33 -3.66 -14.73
C PRO A 117 -3.46 -4.66 -14.99
N ASP A 118 -3.57 -5.72 -14.17
CA ASP A 118 -4.64 -6.72 -14.25
C ASP A 118 -5.87 -6.36 -13.38
N GLY A 119 -5.86 -5.19 -12.73
CA GLY A 119 -6.94 -4.69 -11.89
C GLY A 119 -6.89 -5.15 -10.44
N LYS A 120 -5.98 -6.07 -10.09
CA LYS A 120 -5.68 -6.40 -8.70
C LYS A 120 -4.89 -5.29 -8.02
N TRP A 121 -4.64 -5.46 -6.74
CA TRP A 121 -3.90 -4.50 -5.92
C TRP A 121 -2.67 -5.15 -5.31
N THR A 122 -1.64 -4.35 -5.07
CA THR A 122 -0.43 -4.77 -4.37
C THR A 122 -0.18 -3.88 -3.15
N SER A 123 0.34 -4.49 -2.10
CA SER A 123 0.57 -3.87 -0.80
C SER A 123 1.79 -4.47 -0.12
N LYS A 124 2.60 -3.63 0.51
CA LYS A 124 3.63 -4.04 1.48
C LYS A 124 3.03 -4.09 2.88
N LEU A 125 3.09 -5.23 3.57
CA LEU A 125 2.52 -5.37 4.92
C LEU A 125 3.48 -4.83 6.00
N GLY A 126 3.62 -3.50 6.07
CA GLY A 126 4.57 -2.85 6.97
C GLY A 126 6.02 -3.24 6.63
N GLN A 127 6.76 -3.82 7.59
CA GLN A 127 8.13 -4.30 7.38
C GLN A 127 8.22 -5.75 6.86
N TYR A 128 7.08 -6.40 6.56
CA TYR A 128 7.01 -7.81 6.19
C TYR A 128 6.88 -8.01 4.68
N GLU A 129 6.18 -9.03 4.21
CA GLU A 129 6.08 -9.37 2.79
C GLU A 129 5.19 -8.39 1.99
N ASP A 130 5.42 -8.37 0.68
CA ASP A 130 4.44 -7.87 -0.27
C ASP A 130 3.37 -8.91 -0.57
N ILE A 131 2.18 -8.40 -0.83
CA ILE A 131 1.07 -9.19 -1.32
C ILE A 131 0.49 -8.59 -2.60
N GLU A 132 -0.07 -9.47 -3.42
CA GLU A 132 -1.12 -9.18 -4.39
C GLU A 132 -2.46 -9.56 -3.74
N HIS A 133 -3.50 -8.73 -3.89
CA HIS A 133 -4.83 -9.00 -3.38
C HIS A 133 -5.89 -8.58 -4.40
N ASN A 134 -7.01 -9.30 -4.42
CA ASN A 134 -8.00 -9.18 -5.50
C ASN A 134 -8.78 -7.86 -5.46
N ASN A 135 -8.92 -7.25 -4.29
CA ASN A 135 -9.66 -6.01 -4.09
C ASN A 135 -9.23 -5.29 -2.80
N LEU A 136 -9.69 -4.04 -2.62
CA LEU A 136 -9.32 -3.23 -1.46
C LEU A 136 -9.92 -3.74 -0.14
N GLN A 137 -11.04 -4.47 -0.20
CA GLN A 137 -11.77 -5.04 0.94
C GLN A 137 -10.95 -6.10 1.68
N GLY A 138 -9.95 -6.71 1.04
CA GLY A 138 -9.01 -7.61 1.71
C GLY A 138 -8.27 -6.99 2.90
N LEU A 139 -8.09 -5.67 2.90
CA LEU A 139 -7.25 -4.95 3.87
C LEU A 139 -8.03 -4.00 4.81
N ILE A 140 -9.35 -3.88 4.64
CA ILE A 140 -10.19 -3.06 5.51
C ILE A 140 -10.45 -3.75 6.87
N GLY A 141 -10.83 -2.96 7.88
CA GLY A 141 -11.31 -3.43 9.17
C GLY A 141 -10.32 -3.21 10.33
N ASN A 142 -10.68 -3.80 11.47
CA ASN A 142 -9.86 -3.90 12.67
C ASN A 142 -10.01 -5.32 13.25
N PRO A 143 -8.97 -6.19 13.22
CA PRO A 143 -7.62 -5.89 12.71
C PRO A 143 -7.65 -5.65 11.18
N GLY A 144 -6.70 -4.85 10.71
CA GLY A 144 -6.63 -4.35 9.33
C GLY A 144 -6.14 -2.90 9.29
N TYR A 145 -6.29 -2.26 8.13
CA TYR A 145 -5.85 -0.87 7.92
C TYR A 145 -6.98 0.16 8.06
N GLY A 146 -8.16 -0.22 8.56
CA GLY A 146 -9.30 0.69 8.67
C GLY A 146 -10.14 0.71 7.40
N GLU A 147 -10.34 1.87 6.79
CA GLU A 147 -11.18 2.03 5.60
C GLU A 147 -10.43 2.74 4.47
N VAL A 148 -10.85 2.53 3.23
CA VAL A 148 -10.34 3.27 2.08
C VAL A 148 -10.83 4.72 2.18
N ALA A 149 -9.90 5.65 2.38
CA ALA A 149 -10.19 7.07 2.58
C ALA A 149 -10.10 7.88 1.28
N CYS A 150 -9.22 7.48 0.35
CA CYS A 150 -9.02 8.18 -0.92
C CYS A 150 -8.50 7.23 -2.00
N ILE A 151 -9.01 7.37 -3.23
CA ILE A 151 -8.40 6.77 -4.42
C ILE A 151 -7.80 7.90 -5.25
N MET A 152 -6.62 7.66 -5.79
CA MET A 152 -5.96 8.57 -6.71
C MET A 152 -5.49 7.83 -7.95
N LYS A 153 -5.34 8.52 -9.08
CA LYS A 153 -4.83 7.96 -10.34
C LYS A 153 -3.77 8.84 -10.99
N LYS A 154 -2.81 8.23 -11.68
CA LYS A 154 -1.87 8.91 -12.59
C LYS A 154 -1.87 8.24 -13.95
N LEU A 155 -1.53 8.98 -15.00
CA LEU A 155 -1.30 8.42 -16.33
C LEU A 155 -0.09 7.46 -16.29
N ILE A 156 -0.22 6.30 -16.92
CA ILE A 156 0.91 5.40 -17.17
C ILE A 156 1.66 5.95 -18.38
N THR A 157 2.83 6.52 -18.15
CA THR A 157 3.72 6.92 -19.24
C THR A 157 4.26 5.66 -19.90
N ARG A 158 3.76 5.33 -21.10
CA ARG A 158 4.39 4.29 -21.93
C ARG A 158 5.75 4.81 -22.38
N VAL A 159 6.82 4.21 -21.89
CA VAL A 159 8.12 4.36 -22.54
C VAL A 159 8.00 3.61 -23.87
N LEU A 160 8.02 4.37 -24.98
CA LEU A 160 8.03 3.82 -26.34
C LEU A 160 9.32 3.05 -26.62
#